data_AF-M6W3D2-F1
#
_entry.id   AF-M6W3D2-F1
#
_cell.length_a   1.000
_cell.length_b   1.000
_cell.length_c   1.000
_cell.angle_alpha   90.00
_cell.angle_beta   90.00
_cell.angle_gamma   90.00
#
_symmetry.space_group_name_H-M   'P 1'
#
loop_
_entity.id
_entity.type
_entity.pdbx_description
1 polymer ?
#
loop_
_entity_poly.entity_id
_entity_poly.type
_entity_poly.pdbx_seq_one_letter_code
_entity_poly.pdbx_strand_id
1 'polypeptide(L)'
;MGSVIFYPLDFTFVCPTEIIEYDNKLPEFKKLGAEILGVSVDSAFTHLAWKNTPKKEGGIGDIKYPLIADLTKSISRDYNVLTDGGVALRGTFIIDPAGLIRQATINDLPVGRNIDEAIRLIKAFQFVEKHGEVCPANWDEGKKTMKADPEKSKDYFSAVN
;
A
#
# COMPACT_ATOMS: atom_id res chain seq x y z
N MET A 1 -11.70 -1.85 2.23
CA MET A 1 -10.39 -1.26 2.63
C MET A 1 -9.66 -0.91 1.34
N GLY A 2 -8.63 -0.08 1.35
CA GLY A 2 -7.88 0.26 0.13
C GLY A 2 -6.43 0.64 0.42
N SER A 3 -5.59 0.59 -0.60
CA SER A 3 -4.19 0.97 -0.56
C SER A 3 -3.94 2.10 -1.56
N VAL A 4 -3.70 3.30 -1.06
CA VAL A 4 -3.26 4.45 -1.88
C VAL A 4 -1.74 4.45 -1.89
N ILE A 5 -1.14 4.36 -3.08
CA ILE A 5 0.31 4.28 -3.26
C ILE A 5 0.80 5.47 -4.07
N PHE A 6 1.70 6.24 -3.47
CA PHE A 6 2.41 7.32 -4.13
C PHE A 6 3.73 6.79 -4.69
N TYR A 7 4.10 7.26 -5.87
CA TYR A 7 5.43 7.00 -6.44
C TYR A 7 5.99 8.28 -7.07
N PRO A 8 7.32 8.43 -7.14
CA PRO A 8 7.94 9.68 -7.55
C PRO A 8 7.53 10.17 -8.95
N LEU A 9 7.81 9.37 -9.98
CA LEU A 9 7.65 9.73 -11.39
C LEU A 9 7.48 8.48 -12.28
N ASP A 10 6.71 8.63 -13.35
CA ASP A 10 6.66 7.72 -14.50
C ASP A 10 8.04 7.63 -15.17
N PHE A 11 8.29 6.54 -15.91
CA PHE A 11 9.53 6.31 -16.69
C PHE A 11 10.85 6.41 -15.88
N THR A 12 10.80 6.04 -14.60
CA THR A 12 12.00 5.92 -13.74
C THR A 12 12.29 4.45 -13.41
N PHE A 13 13.10 4.18 -12.36
CA PHE A 13 13.73 2.85 -12.17
C PHE A 13 12.99 1.93 -11.20
N VAL A 14 12.76 2.36 -9.96
CA VAL A 14 12.09 1.55 -8.93
C VAL A 14 10.56 1.62 -9.06
N CYS A 15 10.02 2.73 -9.56
CA CYS A 15 8.58 2.92 -9.74
C CYS A 15 7.91 1.81 -10.58
N PRO A 16 8.42 1.42 -11.77
CA PRO A 16 7.77 0.36 -12.55
C PRO A 16 7.76 -0.98 -11.81
N THR A 17 8.80 -1.30 -11.03
CA THR A 17 8.86 -2.57 -10.30
C THR A 17 7.76 -2.66 -9.24
N GLU A 18 7.51 -1.57 -8.50
CA GLU A 18 6.43 -1.51 -7.51
C GLU A 18 5.06 -1.56 -8.18
N ILE A 19 4.85 -0.77 -9.24
CA ILE A 19 3.58 -0.68 -9.95
C ILE A 19 3.18 -2.04 -10.55
N ILE A 20 4.14 -2.74 -11.16
CA ILE A 20 3.94 -4.07 -11.72
C ILE A 20 3.66 -5.09 -10.61
N GLU A 21 4.35 -5.02 -9.47
CA GLU A 21 4.15 -6.00 -8.40
C GLU A 21 2.78 -5.85 -7.73
N TYR A 22 2.29 -4.63 -7.54
CA TYR A 22 0.91 -4.39 -7.12
C TYR A 22 -0.11 -4.97 -8.12
N ASP A 23 0.18 -4.93 -9.43
CA ASP A 23 -0.69 -5.52 -10.46
C ASP A 23 -0.67 -7.06 -10.41
N ASN A 24 0.51 -7.66 -10.26
CA ASN A 24 0.67 -9.11 -10.09
C ASN A 24 -0.11 -9.62 -8.87
N LYS A 25 -0.09 -8.84 -7.78
CA LYS A 25 -0.74 -9.15 -6.50
C LYS A 25 -2.20 -8.69 -6.43
N LEU A 26 -2.71 -7.98 -7.44
CA LEU A 26 -4.09 -7.46 -7.48
C LEU A 26 -5.16 -8.53 -7.16
N PRO A 27 -5.06 -9.81 -7.60
CA PRO A 27 -6.02 -10.84 -7.21
C PRO A 27 -6.10 -11.07 -5.69
N GLU A 28 -4.99 -10.94 -4.96
CA GLU A 28 -4.95 -11.08 -3.51
C GLU A 28 -5.66 -9.90 -2.82
N PHE A 29 -5.42 -8.67 -3.27
CA PHE A 29 -6.14 -7.48 -2.79
C PHE A 29 -7.64 -7.61 -3.03
N LYS A 30 -8.05 -8.03 -4.25
CA LYS A 30 -9.47 -8.24 -4.59
C LYS A 30 -10.14 -9.29 -3.70
N LYS A 31 -9.44 -10.40 -3.40
CA LYS A 31 -9.95 -11.43 -2.48
C LYS A 31 -10.21 -10.88 -1.07
N LEU A 32 -9.43 -9.89 -0.64
CA LEU A 32 -9.60 -9.19 0.63
C LEU A 32 -10.64 -8.06 0.56
N GLY A 33 -11.28 -7.82 -0.60
CA GLY A 33 -12.14 -6.64 -0.78
C GLY A 33 -11.36 -5.33 -0.62
N ALA A 34 -10.09 -5.34 -1.03
CA ALA A 34 -9.21 -4.20 -1.03
C ALA A 34 -8.95 -3.67 -2.44
N GLU A 35 -9.04 -2.36 -2.61
CA GLU A 35 -8.73 -1.66 -3.87
C GLU A 35 -7.32 -1.05 -3.82
N ILE A 36 -6.70 -0.82 -4.99
CA ILE A 36 -5.40 -0.16 -5.12
C ILE A 36 -5.58 1.11 -5.95
N LEU A 37 -4.95 2.21 -5.54
CA LEU A 37 -4.87 3.45 -6.31
C LEU A 37 -3.40 3.90 -6.38
N GLY A 38 -2.84 3.98 -7.58
CA GLY A 38 -1.52 4.58 -7.80
C GLY A 38 -1.62 6.08 -8.00
N VAL A 39 -0.67 6.85 -7.49
CA VAL A 39 -0.64 8.32 -7.60
C VAL A 39 0.78 8.78 -7.89
N SER A 40 0.96 9.63 -8.89
CA SER A 40 2.16 10.46 -9.04
C SER A 40 1.79 11.85 -9.55
N VAL A 41 2.78 12.73 -9.63
CA VAL A 41 2.62 14.10 -10.11
C VAL A 41 2.57 14.19 -11.65
N ASP A 42 2.63 13.06 -12.35
CA ASP A 42 2.60 12.99 -13.81
C ASP A 42 1.20 13.22 -14.37
N SER A 43 1.12 13.47 -15.69
CA SER A 43 -0.16 13.63 -16.38
C SER A 43 -0.80 12.28 -16.71
N ALA A 44 -2.12 12.24 -16.87
CA ALA A 44 -2.82 11.05 -17.35
C ALA A 44 -2.35 10.59 -18.75
N PHE A 45 -1.82 11.52 -19.57
CA PHE A 45 -1.21 11.20 -20.87
C PHE A 45 0.12 10.46 -20.69
N THR A 46 0.93 10.87 -19.72
CA THR A 46 2.20 10.20 -19.36
C THR A 46 1.91 8.79 -18.84
N HIS A 47 0.92 8.64 -17.94
CA HIS A 47 0.48 7.34 -17.45
C HIS A 47 0.06 6.41 -18.58
N LEU A 48 -0.74 6.91 -19.53
CA LEU A 48 -1.19 6.12 -20.68
C LEU A 48 0.00 5.71 -21.57
N ALA A 49 0.93 6.63 -21.84
CA ALA A 49 2.14 6.32 -22.59
C ALA A 49 2.99 5.24 -21.89
N TRP A 50 3.12 5.32 -20.57
CA TRP A 50 3.87 4.36 -19.79
C TRP A 50 3.21 2.98 -19.76
N LYS A 51 1.87 2.97 -19.68
CA LYS A 51 1.03 1.77 -19.80
C LYS A 51 1.17 1.09 -21.17
N ASN A 52 1.30 1.87 -22.23
CA ASN A 52 1.52 1.39 -23.59
C ASN A 52 2.98 0.97 -23.87
N THR A 53 3.91 1.30 -22.96
CA THR A 53 5.32 0.92 -23.10
C THR A 53 5.52 -0.51 -22.60
N PRO A 54 6.20 -1.40 -23.35
CA PRO A 54 6.47 -2.77 -22.91
C PRO A 54 7.29 -2.84 -21.61
N LYS A 55 6.97 -3.80 -20.73
CA LYS A 55 7.71 -4.02 -19.47
C LYS A 55 9.22 -4.22 -19.67
N LYS A 56 9.61 -4.90 -20.76
CA LYS A 56 11.01 -5.12 -21.15
C LYS A 56 11.79 -3.84 -21.51
N GLU A 57 11.08 -2.74 -21.76
CA GLU A 57 11.64 -1.42 -22.11
C GLU A 57 11.47 -0.42 -20.95
N GLY A 58 11.15 -0.88 -19.74
CA GLY A 58 10.93 -0.03 -18.57
C GLY A 58 9.51 0.55 -18.46
N GLY A 59 8.59 0.09 -19.30
CA GLY A 59 7.16 0.37 -19.16
C GLY A 59 6.48 -0.46 -18.08
N ILE A 60 5.19 -0.23 -17.86
CA ILE A 60 4.38 -0.99 -16.89
C ILE A 60 3.42 -1.98 -17.55
N GLY A 61 3.21 -1.89 -18.86
CA GLY A 61 2.23 -2.71 -19.59
C GLY A 61 0.80 -2.45 -19.13
N ASP A 62 -0.13 -3.33 -19.50
CA ASP A 62 -1.57 -3.16 -19.26
C ASP A 62 -1.99 -3.50 -17.81
N ILE A 63 -1.53 -2.70 -16.84
CA ILE A 63 -1.95 -2.80 -15.44
C ILE A 63 -3.46 -2.54 -15.28
N LYS A 64 -4.04 -3.13 -14.24
CA LYS A 64 -5.50 -3.28 -14.07
C LYS A 64 -6.10 -2.43 -12.97
N TYR A 65 -5.30 -1.65 -12.25
CA TYR A 65 -5.78 -0.67 -11.26
C TYR A 65 -5.50 0.77 -11.73
N PRO A 66 -6.20 1.78 -11.17
CA PRO A 66 -6.10 3.16 -11.62
C PRO A 66 -4.76 3.82 -11.26
N LEU A 67 -4.25 4.65 -12.16
CA LEU A 67 -3.22 5.65 -11.87
C LEU A 67 -3.85 7.04 -11.90
N ILE A 68 -3.68 7.78 -10.81
CA ILE A 68 -4.21 9.12 -10.57
C ILE A 68 -3.11 10.13 -10.89
N ALA A 69 -3.44 11.06 -11.78
CA ALA A 69 -2.59 12.20 -12.13
C ALA A 69 -2.78 13.35 -11.14
N ASP A 70 -1.79 13.58 -10.27
CA ASP A 70 -1.75 14.68 -9.30
C ASP A 70 -0.93 15.87 -9.85
N LEU A 71 -1.33 16.39 -11.02
CA LEU A 71 -0.61 17.47 -11.72
C LEU A 71 -0.46 18.76 -10.88
N THR A 72 -1.47 19.07 -10.07
CA THR A 72 -1.47 20.21 -9.13
C THR A 72 -0.59 19.96 -7.92
N LYS A 73 -0.13 18.71 -7.71
CA LYS A 73 0.62 18.23 -6.54
C LYS A 73 -0.13 18.42 -5.23
N SER A 74 -1.45 18.61 -5.28
CA SER A 74 -2.27 18.87 -4.10
C SER A 74 -2.49 17.58 -3.32
N ILE A 75 -2.72 16.45 -3.98
CA ILE A 75 -2.96 15.17 -3.31
C ILE A 75 -1.69 14.75 -2.56
N SER A 76 -0.53 14.83 -3.21
CA SER A 76 0.77 14.50 -2.63
C SER A 76 1.12 15.42 -1.45
N ARG A 77 0.69 16.68 -1.49
CA ARG A 77 0.87 17.65 -0.39
C ARG A 77 -0.05 17.33 0.78
N ASP A 78 -1.31 17.03 0.53
CA ASP A 78 -2.31 16.72 1.56
C ASP A 78 -1.97 15.42 2.30
N TYR A 79 -1.37 14.44 1.62
CA TYR A 79 -0.81 13.22 2.22
C TYR A 79 0.58 13.42 2.83
N ASN A 80 1.14 14.63 2.78
CA ASN A 80 2.46 15.00 3.30
C ASN A 80 3.61 14.10 2.76
N VAL A 81 3.55 13.76 1.48
CA VAL A 81 4.58 12.97 0.78
C VAL A 81 5.28 13.75 -0.32
N LEU A 82 4.83 14.96 -0.63
CA LEU A 82 5.47 15.82 -1.62
C LEU A 82 6.81 16.36 -1.10
N THR A 83 7.87 16.16 -1.88
CA THR A 83 9.20 16.72 -1.62
C THR A 83 9.37 18.12 -2.22
N ASP A 84 10.35 18.87 -1.74
CA ASP A 84 10.75 20.16 -2.34
C ASP A 84 11.21 20.03 -3.81
N GLY A 85 11.65 18.82 -4.21
CA GLY A 85 11.98 18.47 -5.60
C GLY A 85 10.76 18.33 -6.52
N GLY A 86 9.55 18.49 -6.00
CA GLY A 86 8.32 18.46 -6.80
C GLY A 86 7.80 17.06 -7.14
N VAL A 87 8.30 16.03 -6.47
CA VAL A 87 7.88 14.62 -6.62
C VAL A 87 7.42 14.06 -5.28
N ALA A 88 6.57 13.02 -5.30
CA ALA A 88 6.17 12.33 -4.09
C ALA A 88 7.24 11.32 -3.62
N LEU A 89 7.39 11.16 -2.31
CA LEU A 89 8.07 10.02 -1.70
C LEU A 89 7.26 8.73 -1.96
N ARG A 90 7.86 7.58 -1.65
CA ARG A 90 7.21 6.26 -1.79
C ARG A 90 6.27 6.00 -0.61
N GLY A 91 5.16 6.75 -0.58
CA GLY A 91 4.11 6.62 0.43
C GLY A 91 3.13 5.50 0.09
N THR A 92 2.76 4.68 1.08
CA THR A 92 1.65 3.74 1.00
C THR A 92 0.73 3.97 2.19
N PHE A 93 -0.56 4.14 1.93
CA PHE A 93 -1.57 4.39 2.94
C PHE A 93 -2.68 3.34 2.85
N ILE A 94 -2.90 2.61 3.94
CA ILE A 94 -4.03 1.68 4.07
C ILE A 94 -5.21 2.44 4.68
N ILE A 95 -6.32 2.50 3.95
CA ILE A 95 -7.51 3.27 4.30
C ILE A 95 -8.71 2.33 4.47
N ASP A 96 -9.36 2.37 5.63
CA ASP A 96 -10.52 1.54 5.94
C ASP A 96 -11.80 1.96 5.18
N PRO A 97 -12.90 1.17 5.23
CA PRO A 97 -14.16 1.54 4.59
C PRO A 97 -14.82 2.82 5.14
N ALA A 98 -14.44 3.29 6.33
CA ALA A 98 -14.90 4.55 6.91
C ALA A 98 -14.06 5.76 6.45
N GLY A 99 -13.05 5.53 5.59
CA GLY A 99 -12.15 6.56 5.08
C GLY A 99 -11.03 6.93 6.05
N LEU A 100 -10.82 6.15 7.11
CA LEU A 100 -9.77 6.41 8.10
C LEU A 100 -8.47 5.73 7.66
N ILE A 101 -7.37 6.50 7.68
CA ILE A 101 -6.02 5.96 7.50
C ILE A 101 -5.70 5.06 8.71
N ARG A 102 -5.45 3.78 8.43
CA ARG A 102 -5.06 2.78 9.43
C ARG A 102 -3.56 2.60 9.54
N GLN A 103 -2.84 2.82 8.43
CA GLN A 103 -1.40 2.64 8.37
C GLN A 103 -0.80 3.49 7.27
N ALA A 104 0.43 3.96 7.51
CA ALA A 104 1.24 4.68 6.54
C ALA A 104 2.68 4.14 6.55
N THR A 105 3.21 3.79 5.38
CA THR A 105 4.63 3.51 5.14
C THR A 105 5.18 4.59 4.22
N ILE A 106 6.31 5.20 4.58
CA ILE A 106 6.99 6.18 3.72
C ILE A 106 8.44 5.73 3.57
N ASN A 107 8.80 5.33 2.36
CA ASN A 107 10.19 5.06 2.01
C ASN A 107 10.78 6.28 1.29
N ASP A 108 12.08 6.50 1.51
CA ASP A 108 12.86 7.40 0.66
C ASP A 108 12.97 6.84 -0.78
N LEU A 109 13.34 7.69 -1.72
CA LEU A 109 13.37 7.40 -3.16
C LEU A 109 14.14 6.13 -3.57
N PRO A 110 15.29 5.75 -2.97
CA PRO A 110 16.08 4.62 -3.48
C PRO A 110 15.56 3.24 -3.05
N VAL A 111 14.61 3.14 -2.11
CA VAL A 111 14.20 1.86 -1.51
C VAL A 111 12.74 1.54 -1.83
N GLY A 112 12.51 0.49 -2.61
CA GLY A 112 11.17 -0.01 -2.91
C GLY A 112 10.44 -0.60 -1.68
N ARG A 113 9.12 -0.66 -1.77
CA ARG A 113 8.22 -1.20 -0.73
C ARG A 113 8.11 -2.73 -0.82
N ASN A 114 7.62 -3.32 0.27
CA ASN A 114 7.23 -4.72 0.32
C ASN A 114 5.69 -4.83 0.20
N ILE A 115 5.21 -5.39 -0.91
CA ILE A 115 3.78 -5.52 -1.19
C ILE A 115 3.13 -6.60 -0.29
N ASP A 116 3.86 -7.66 0.05
CA ASP A 116 3.35 -8.70 0.96
C ASP A 116 3.12 -8.15 2.37
N GLU A 117 3.93 -7.18 2.81
CA GLU A 117 3.70 -6.49 4.08
C GLU A 117 2.43 -5.64 4.06
N ALA A 118 2.14 -4.96 2.94
CA ALA A 118 0.87 -4.24 2.78
C ALA A 118 -0.33 -5.21 2.85
N ILE A 119 -0.24 -6.38 2.21
CA ILE A 119 -1.27 -7.43 2.28
C ILE A 119 -1.43 -7.95 3.72
N ARG A 120 -0.32 -8.22 4.42
CA ARG A 120 -0.34 -8.68 5.81
C ARG A 120 -1.03 -7.68 6.73
N LEU A 121 -0.72 -6.39 6.57
CA LEU A 121 -1.35 -5.31 7.33
C LEU A 121 -2.85 -5.20 7.03
N ILE A 122 -3.26 -5.35 5.76
CA ILE A 122 -4.68 -5.37 5.39
C ILE A 122 -5.40 -6.53 6.10
N LYS A 123 -4.83 -7.74 6.07
CA LYS A 123 -5.39 -8.89 6.80
C LYS A 123 -5.49 -8.62 8.30
N ALA A 124 -4.47 -8.01 8.89
CA ALA A 124 -4.43 -7.71 10.32
C ALA A 124 -5.54 -6.73 10.72
N PHE A 125 -5.71 -5.62 10.00
CA PHE A 125 -6.77 -4.65 10.31
C PHE A 125 -8.17 -5.26 10.15
N GLN A 126 -8.39 -6.07 9.11
CA GLN A 126 -9.67 -6.79 8.94
C GLN A 126 -9.93 -7.79 10.06
N PHE A 127 -8.89 -8.50 10.52
CA PHE A 127 -9.01 -9.42 11.65
C PHE A 127 -9.42 -8.68 12.92
N VAL A 128 -8.73 -7.58 13.26
CA VAL A 128 -9.03 -6.76 14.45
C VAL A 128 -10.46 -6.24 14.40
N GLU A 129 -10.90 -5.73 13.26
CA GLU A 129 -12.27 -5.22 13.07
C GLU A 129 -13.33 -6.32 13.24
N LYS A 130 -13.06 -7.52 12.74
CA LYS A 130 -14.00 -8.65 12.82
C LYS A 130 -14.05 -9.31 14.19
N HIS A 131 -12.93 -9.39 14.90
CA HIS A 131 -12.79 -10.22 16.10
C HIS A 131 -12.66 -9.44 17.41
N GLY A 132 -12.29 -8.15 17.36
CA GLY A 132 -12.07 -7.34 18.57
C GLY A 132 -10.83 -7.74 19.39
N GLU A 133 -9.97 -8.59 18.83
CA GLU A 133 -8.65 -8.93 19.37
C GLU A 133 -7.56 -8.10 18.68
N VAL A 134 -6.34 -8.13 19.21
CA VAL A 134 -5.19 -7.44 18.63
C VAL A 134 -4.14 -8.41 18.10
N CYS A 135 -3.47 -7.98 17.02
CA CYS A 135 -2.45 -8.74 16.33
C CYS A 135 -1.05 -8.43 16.91
N PRO A 136 -0.28 -9.43 17.39
CA PRO A 136 1.09 -9.23 17.86
C PRO A 136 2.08 -8.87 16.74
N ALA A 137 3.32 -8.58 17.11
CA ALA A 137 4.41 -8.38 16.16
C ALA A 137 4.58 -9.60 15.24
N ASN A 138 4.85 -9.36 13.95
CA ASN A 138 4.99 -10.38 12.91
C ASN A 138 3.77 -11.32 12.77
N TRP A 139 2.59 -10.87 13.22
CA TRP A 139 1.35 -11.60 13.05
C TRP A 139 1.02 -11.77 11.56
N ASP A 140 0.57 -12.96 11.22
CA ASP A 140 0.01 -13.28 9.91
C ASP A 140 -1.19 -14.21 10.13
N GLU A 141 -1.99 -14.39 9.09
CA GLU A 141 -3.22 -15.17 9.12
C GLU A 141 -3.01 -16.56 9.73
N GLY A 142 -3.84 -16.92 10.71
CA GLY A 142 -3.75 -18.18 11.44
C GLY A 142 -2.81 -18.18 12.65
N LYS A 143 -1.99 -17.13 12.86
CA LYS A 143 -1.18 -17.01 14.09
C LYS A 143 -2.01 -16.54 15.28
N LYS A 144 -1.52 -16.86 16.48
CA LYS A 144 -2.16 -16.47 17.75
C LYS A 144 -2.29 -14.95 17.87
N THR A 145 -3.40 -14.54 18.46
CA THR A 145 -3.77 -13.15 18.78
C THR A 145 -3.99 -13.00 20.27
N MET A 146 -4.23 -11.77 20.73
CA MET A 146 -4.48 -11.51 22.15
C MET A 146 -5.68 -10.57 22.33
N LYS A 147 -6.38 -10.74 23.45
CA LYS A 147 -7.39 -9.77 23.90
C LYS A 147 -6.67 -8.56 24.51
N ALA A 148 -7.09 -7.36 24.13
CA ALA A 148 -6.56 -6.10 24.67
C ALA A 148 -7.11 -5.83 26.08
N ASP A 149 -6.78 -6.71 27.02
CA ASP A 149 -7.21 -6.68 28.42
C ASP A 149 -6.08 -7.24 29.29
N PRO A 150 -5.70 -6.57 30.40
CA PRO A 150 -4.54 -6.97 31.20
C PRO A 150 -4.62 -8.40 31.74
N GLU A 151 -5.81 -8.91 32.09
CA GLU A 151 -5.98 -10.25 32.61
C GLU A 151 -6.08 -11.28 31.49
N LYS A 152 -6.91 -11.02 30.47
CA LYS A 152 -7.13 -11.97 29.37
C LYS A 152 -5.93 -12.09 28.44
N SER A 153 -5.06 -11.08 28.38
CA SER A 153 -3.82 -11.16 27.59
C SER A 153 -2.84 -12.23 28.10
N LYS A 154 -2.95 -12.63 29.38
CA LYS A 154 -2.08 -13.65 29.99
C LYS A 154 -2.21 -15.01 29.30
N ASP A 155 -3.37 -15.31 28.71
CA ASP A 155 -3.60 -16.51 27.90
C ASP A 155 -2.65 -16.56 26.70
N TYR A 156 -2.46 -15.42 26.03
CA TYR A 156 -1.52 -15.32 24.91
C TYR A 156 -0.08 -15.45 25.39
N PHE A 157 0.34 -14.64 26.39
CA PHE A 157 1.72 -14.62 26.86
C PHE A 157 2.19 -15.95 27.44
N SER A 158 1.30 -16.68 28.12
CA SER A 158 1.61 -18.03 28.64
C SER A 158 1.74 -19.07 27.54
N ALA A 159 1.14 -18.84 26.37
CA ALA A 159 1.10 -19.82 25.29
C ALA A 159 2.14 -19.60 24.20
N VAL A 160 2.98 -18.56 24.33
CA VAL A 160 4.07 -18.21 23.40
C VAL A 160 5.44 -18.13 24.06
N ASN A 161 5.51 -18.37 25.37
CA ASN A 161 6.73 -18.51 26.17
C ASN A 161 6.70 -19.86 26.90
#